data_AF-A0A564Y9N5-F1
#
_entry.id   AF-A0A564Y9N5-F1
#
_cell.length_a   1.000
_cell.length_b   1.000
_cell.length_c   1.000
_cell.angle_alpha   90.00
_cell.angle_beta   90.00
_cell.angle_gamma   90.00
#
_symmetry.space_group_name_H-M   'P 1'
#
loop_
_entity.id
_entity.type
_entity.pdbx_description
1 polymer ?
#
loop_
_entity_poly.entity_id
_entity_poly.type
_entity_poly.pdbx_seq_one_letter_code
_entity_poly.pdbx_strand_id
1 'polypeptide(L)' 'MEIYCERVRDLLNPYGKGNLRVREHPVYGPYVEDLSRCAVQSFEEINELMEAGNMSRYVVFIRFF' A
#
# COMPACT_ATOMS: atom_id res chain seq x y z
N MET A 1 -0.51 1.87 0.53
CA MET A 1 0.86 1.37 0.45
C MET A 1 1.51 1.47 1.81
N GLU A 2 2.31 0.47 2.19
CA GLU A 2 3.13 0.45 3.41
C GLU A 2 4.58 0.13 3.03
N ILE A 3 5.54 0.69 3.76
CA ILE A 3 6.96 0.31 3.69
C ILE A 3 7.36 -0.23 5.06
N TYR A 4 7.78 -1.50 5.13
CA TYR A 4 8.21 -2.15 6.37
C TYR A 4 9.45 -3.01 6.11
N CYS A 5 10.52 -2.82 6.90
CA CYS A 5 11.81 -3.49 6.71
C CYS A 5 12.31 -3.44 5.25
N GLU A 6 12.30 -2.25 4.64
CA GLU A 6 12.69 -2.04 3.22
C GLU A 6 11.87 -2.83 2.19
N ARG A 7 10.66 -3.28 2.55
CA ARG A 7 9.73 -3.96 1.65
C ARG A 7 8.49 -3.10 1.44
N VAL A 8 8.09 -2.95 0.18
CA VAL A 8 6.92 -2.16 -0.19
C VAL A 8 5.72 -3.10 -0.35
N ARG A 9 4.58 -2.77 0.25
CA ARG A 9 3.34 -3.54 0.13
C ARG A 9 2.18 -2.68 -0.31
N ASP A 10 1.33 -3.24 -1.15
CA ASP A 10 0.03 -2.67 -1.44
C ASP A 10 -0.94 -2.99 -0.30
N LEU A 11 -1.66 -1.98 0.19
CA LEU A 11 -2.67 -2.15 1.23
C LEU A 11 -4.09 -2.28 0.64
N LEU A 12 -4.26 -1.97 -0.64
CA LEU A 12 -5.56 -2.02 -1.33
C LEU A 12 -5.68 -3.24 -2.24
N ASN A 13 -4.62 -4.05 -2.36
CA ASN A 13 -4.62 -5.28 -3.12
C ASN A 13 -4.29 -6.48 -2.21
N PRO A 14 -5.29 -7.09 -1.56
CA PRO A 14 -5.08 -8.18 -0.60
C PRO A 14 -4.55 -9.47 -1.26
N TYR A 15 -4.69 -9.60 -2.58
CA TYR A 15 -4.16 -10.71 -3.37
C TYR A 15 -2.84 -10.36 -4.08
N GLY A 16 -2.34 -9.13 -3.88
CA GLY A 16 -1.13 -8.62 -4.50
C GLY A 16 0.12 -9.30 -3.97
N LYS A 17 1.18 -9.34 -4.79
CA LYS A 17 2.49 -9.87 -4.36
C LYS A 17 3.00 -9.06 -3.17
N GLY A 18 3.29 -9.73 -2.05
CA GLY A 18 3.67 -9.09 -0.77
C GLY A 18 5.03 -8.37 -0.73
N ASN A 19 5.66 -8.09 -1.88
CA ASN A 19 6.77 -7.14 -2.00
C ASN A 19 6.77 -6.52 -3.40
N LEU A 20 6.38 -5.25 -3.50
CA LEU A 20 6.42 -4.46 -4.71
C LEU A 20 7.84 -3.94 -4.95
N ARG A 21 8.20 -3.75 -6.22
CA ARG A 21 9.53 -3.28 -6.62
C ARG A 21 9.50 -1.77 -6.83
N VAL A 22 10.53 -1.09 -6.33
CA VAL A 22 10.77 0.33 -6.67
C VAL A 22 11.61 0.37 -7.95
N ARG A 23 11.20 1.22 -8.89
CA ARG A 23 11.88 1.48 -10.17
C ARG A 23 12.03 2.97 -10.37
N GLU A 24 12.88 3.38 -11.30
CA GLU A 24 13.10 4.80 -11.63
C GLU A 24 12.64 5.09 -13.06
N HIS A 25 11.79 6.10 -13.21
CA HIS A 25 11.38 6.62 -14.52
C HIS A 25 12.25 7.83 -14.88
N PRO A 26 12.78 7.94 -16.12
CA PRO A 26 13.73 8.98 -16.50
C PRO A 26 13.22 10.42 -16.36
N VAL A 27 11.90 10.62 -16.30
CA VAL A 27 11.26 11.96 -16.17
C VAL A 27 10.54 12.16 -14.81
N TYR A 28 10.01 11.09 -14.22
CA TYR A 28 9.12 11.20 -13.04
C TYR A 28 9.80 10.75 -11.74
N GLY A 29 11.02 10.25 -11.82
CA GLY A 29 11.77 9.75 -10.68
C GLY A 29 11.28 8.37 -10.21
N PRO A 30 11.53 8.02 -8.94
CA PRO A 30 11.22 6.70 -8.40
C PRO A 30 9.71 6.46 -8.29
N TYR A 31 9.27 5.26 -8.69
CA TYR A 31 7.89 4.80 -8.57
C TYR A 31 7.84 3.33 -8.16
N VAL A 32 6.69 2.91 -7.63
CA VAL A 32 6.45 1.53 -7.24
C VAL A 32 5.76 0.81 -8.40
N GLU A 33 6.41 -0.21 -8.93
CA GLU A 33 5.84 -1.10 -9.95
C GLU A 33 4.70 -1.93 -9.34
N ASP A 34 3.63 -2.13 -10.11
CA ASP A 34 2.42 -2.88 -9.74
C ASP A 34 1.65 -2.34 -8.51
N LEU A 35 1.86 -1.07 -8.13
CA LEU A 35 1.05 -0.42 -7.10
C LEU A 35 -0.35 -0.13 -7.64
N SER A 36 -1.39 -0.59 -6.94
CA SER A 36 -2.78 -0.37 -7.35
C SER A 36 -3.16 1.10 -7.28
N ARG A 37 -3.92 1.54 -8.28
CA ARG A 37 -4.50 2.88 -8.35
C ARG A 37 -6.01 2.75 -8.36
N CYS A 38 -6.65 3.23 -7.31
CA CYS A 38 -8.11 3.28 -7.22
C CYS A 38 -8.57 4.67 -7.68
N ALA A 39 -9.46 4.72 -8.67
CA ALA A 39 -10.15 5.96 -9.01
C ALA A 39 -11.30 6.16 -8.01
N VAL A 40 -11.47 7.39 -7.53
CA VAL A 40 -12.52 7.78 -6.58
C VAL A 40 -13.34 8.92 -7.16
N GLN A 41 -14.64 8.93 -6.89
CA GLN A 41 -15.58 9.94 -7.38
C GLN A 41 -16.24 10.75 -6.25
N SER A 42 -16.07 10.33 -4.99
CA SER A 42 -16.66 10.99 -3.83
C SER A 42 -15.73 10.97 -2.61
N PHE A 43 -16.01 11.84 -1.64
CA PHE A 43 -15.28 11.84 -0.37
C PHE A 43 -15.56 10.59 0.46
N GLU A 44 -16.75 10.01 0.33
CA GLU A 44 -17.12 8.77 1.02
C GLU A 44 -16.26 7.60 0.55
N GLU A 45 -16.06 7.45 -0.77
CA GLU A 45 -15.17 6.45 -1.35
C GLU A 45 -13.71 6.62 -0.88
N ILE A 46 -13.26 7.85 -0.66
CA ILE A 46 -11.92 8.11 -0.09
C ILE A 46 -11.83 7.53 1.32
N ASN A 47 -12.83 7.77 2.17
CA ASN A 47 -12.84 7.24 3.54
C ASN A 47 -12.91 5.72 3.56
N GLU A 48 -13.76 5.10 2.73
CA GLU A 48 -13.85 3.64 2.63
C GLU A 48 -12.51 3.01 2.23
N LEU A 49 -11.81 3.58 1.25
CA LEU A 49 -10.49 3.09 0.83
C LEU A 49 -9.43 3.30 1.93
N MET A 50 -9.50 4.41 2.67
CA MET A 50 -8.61 4.63 3.81
C MET A 50 -8.82 3.60 4.92
N GLU A 51 -10.08 3.30 5.25
CA GLU A 51 -10.42 2.29 6.25
C GLU A 51 -10.01 0.88 5.81
N ALA A 52 -10.31 0.50 4.57
CA ALA A 52 -9.91 -0.78 3.99
C ALA A 52 -8.38 -0.95 4.01
N GLY A 53 -7.64 0.09 3.62
CA GLY A 53 -6.18 0.09 3.68
C GLY A 53 -5.64 -0.04 5.10
N ASN A 54 -6.29 0.59 6.10
CA ASN A 54 -5.91 0.47 7.51
C ASN A 54 -6.17 -0.93 8.06
N MET A 55 -7.27 -1.58 7.67
CA MET A 55 -7.56 -2.98 8.05
C MET A 55 -6.52 -3.96 7.49
N SER A 56 -5.90 -3.64 6.34
CA SER A 56 -4.86 -4.46 5.73
C SER A 56 -3.46 -4.24 6.32
N ARG A 57 -3.25 -3.19 7.15
CA ARG A 57 -1.97 -2.96 7.80
C ARG A 57 -1.69 -4.08 8.80
N TYR A 58 -0.45 -4.56 8.81
CA TYR A 58 -0.03 -5.55 9.80
C TYR A 58 -0.03 -4.89 11.19
N VAL A 59 -1.00 -5.26 12.03
CA VAL A 59 -0.93 -4.98 13.46
C VAL A 59 0.20 -5.84 14.03
N VAL A 60 1.33 -5.20 14.34
CA VAL A 60 2.41 -5.84 15.09
C VAL A 60 1.89 -6.09 16.50
N PHE A 61 1.64 -7.36 16.82
CA PHE A 61 1.41 -7.80 18.20
C PHE A 61 2.78 -7.84 18.88
N ILE A 62 3.09 -6.82 19.68
CA ILE A 62 4.28 -6.85 20.55
C ILE A 62 3.92 -7.73 21.74
N ARG A 63 4.26 -9.03 21.69
CA ARG A 63 4.20 -9.90 22.87
C ARG A 63 5.39 -9.54 23.75
N PHE A 64 5.18 -8.66 24.72
CA PHE A 64 6.10 -8.49 25.84
C PHE A 64 6.17 -9.84 26.58
N PHE A 65 7.33 -10.49 26.51
CA PHE A 65 7.71 -11.55 27.44
C PHE A 65 8.35 -10.92 28.67
#